data_AF-A0A1W2E5J0-F1
#
_entry.id   AF-A0A1W2E5J0-F1
#
_cell.length_a   1.000
_cell.length_b   1.000
_cell.length_c   1.000
_cell.angle_alpha   90.00
_cell.angle_beta   90.00
_cell.angle_gamma   90.00
#
_symmetry.space_group_name_H-M   'P 1'
#
loop_
_entity.id
_entity.type
_entity.pdbx_description
1 polymer ?
#
loop_
_entity_poly.entity_id
_entity_poly.type
_entity_poly.pdbx_seq_one_letter_code
_entity_poly.pdbx_strand_id
1 'polypeptide(L)' 'MTKRKRYSAEFKAKVALEAIREELTTAELAKKYGIHPTMISGWKKK' A
#
# COMPACT_ATOMS: atom_id res chain seq x y z
N MET A 1 22.29 -6.32 -4.42
CA MET A 1 21.59 -5.86 -3.19
C MET A 1 20.28 -5.18 -3.56
N THR A 2 19.14 -5.81 -3.29
CA THR A 2 17.82 -5.23 -3.63
C THR A 2 17.49 -4.10 -2.65
N LYS A 3 17.52 -2.84 -3.13
CA LYS A 3 17.05 -1.66 -2.38
C LYS A 3 15.55 -1.83 -2.07
N ARG A 4 15.22 -2.30 -0.86
CA ARG A 4 13.84 -2.26 -0.35
C ARG A 4 13.46 -0.80 -0.16
N LYS A 5 12.49 -0.30 -0.94
CA LYS A 5 11.85 1.00 -0.67
C LYS A 5 11.21 0.92 0.73
N ARG A 6 11.77 1.66 1.69
CA ARG A 6 11.16 1.81 3.01
C ARG A 6 10.06 2.87 2.91
N TYR A 7 8.83 2.44 3.12
CA TYR A 7 7.68 3.33 3.27
C TYR A 7 7.49 3.67 4.75
N SER A 8 7.23 4.95 5.05
CA SER A 8 6.92 5.42 6.40
C SER A 8 5.61 4.82 6.92
N ALA A 9 5.44 4.77 8.24
CA ALA A 9 4.24 4.23 8.87
C ALA A 9 2.98 5.03 8.48
N GLU A 10 3.08 6.36 8.42
CA GLU A 10 1.99 7.24 7.95
C GLU A 10 1.57 6.93 6.52
N PHE A 11 2.53 6.67 5.62
CA PHE A 11 2.22 6.34 4.24
C PHE A 11 1.49 4.99 4.13
N LYS A 12 1.93 4.00 4.90
CA LYS A 12 1.24 2.69 4.96
C LYS A 12 -0.16 2.83 5.54
N ALA A 13 -0.34 3.64 6.58
CA ALA A 13 -1.64 3.89 7.19
C ALA A 13 -2.59 4.60 6.21
N LYS A 14 -2.11 5.62 5.48
CA LYS A 14 -2.90 6.29 4.44
C LYS A 14 -3.36 5.32 3.34
N VAL A 15 -2.42 4.52 2.84
CA VAL A 15 -2.70 3.50 1.80
C VAL A 15 -3.65 2.42 2.33
N ALA A 16 -3.48 1.96 3.57
CA ALA A 16 -4.38 0.99 4.19
C ALA A 16 -5.79 1.56 4.39
N LEU A 17 -5.91 2.82 4.82
CA LEU A 17 -7.19 3.51 4.97
C LEU A 17 -7.90 3.70 3.62
N GLU A 18 -7.20 4.19 2.58
CA GLU A 18 -7.74 4.28 1.22
C GLU A 18 -8.22 2.91 0.71
N ALA A 19 -7.49 1.84 1.05
CA ALA A 19 -7.82 0.49 0.65
C ALA A 19 -8.93 -0.17 1.51
N ILE A 20 -9.19 0.31 2.73
CA ILE A 20 -10.31 -0.10 3.59
C ILE A 20 -11.58 0.65 3.21
N ARG A 21 -11.45 1.91 2.78
CA ARG A 21 -12.57 2.74 2.33
C ARG A 21 -13.24 2.25 1.04
N GLU A 22 -12.75 1.16 0.44
CA GLU A 22 -13.19 0.59 -0.85
C GLU A 22 -13.18 1.58 -2.03
N GLU A 23 -12.65 2.77 -1.83
CA GLU A 23 -12.61 3.84 -2.84
C GLU A 23 -11.61 3.51 -3.96
N LEU A 24 -10.58 2.70 -3.65
CA LEU A 24 -9.59 2.21 -4.61
C LEU A 24 -9.22 0.77 -4.29
N THR A 25 -9.18 -0.08 -5.31
CA THR A 25 -8.69 -1.45 -5.14
C THR A 25 -7.19 -1.44 -4.82
N THR A 26 -6.71 -2.49 -4.15
CA THR A 26 -5.26 -2.70 -3.90
C THR A 26 -4.42 -2.62 -5.18
N ALA A 27 -4.99 -2.99 -6.33
CA ALA A 27 -4.34 -2.89 -7.63
C ALA A 27 -4.26 -1.44 -8.14
N GLU A 28 -5.28 -0.63 -7.90
CA GLU A 28 -5.27 0.79 -8.27
C GLU A 28 -4.37 1.62 -7.36
N LEU A 29 -4.39 1.38 -6.05
CA LEU A 29 -3.42 1.98 -5.13
C LEU A 29 -1.98 1.59 -5.50
N ALA A 30 -1.77 0.33 -5.89
CA ALA A 30 -0.50 -0.14 -6.40
C ALA A 30 -0.04 0.66 -7.62
N LYS A 31 -0.93 0.89 -8.59
CA LYS A 31 -0.66 1.72 -9.78
C LYS A 31 -0.41 3.20 -9.43
N LYS A 32 -1.27 3.79 -8.60
CA LYS A 32 -1.25 5.21 -8.21
C LYS A 32 0.02 5.58 -7.46
N TYR A 33 0.46 4.71 -6.57
CA TYR A 33 1.62 4.95 -5.70
C TYR A 33 2.89 4.20 -6.14
N GLY A 34 2.82 3.39 -7.20
CA GLY A 34 3.94 2.56 -7.67
C GLY A 34 4.38 1.51 -6.64
N ILE A 35 3.43 0.98 -5.86
CA ILE A 35 3.65 0.00 -4.80
C ILE A 35 3.20 -1.37 -5.31
N HIS A 36 3.89 -2.44 -4.95
CA HIS A 36 3.41 -3.78 -5.28
C HIS A 36 2.12 -4.11 -4.49
N PRO A 37 1.04 -4.62 -5.13
CA PRO A 37 -0.23 -4.88 -4.45
C PRO A 37 -0.09 -5.86 -3.28
N THR A 38 0.83 -6.83 -3.36
CA THR A 38 1.18 -7.73 -2.25
C THR A 38 1.66 -7.00 -0.99
N MET A 39 2.38 -5.88 -1.14
CA MET A 39 2.80 -5.07 0.01
C MET A 39 1.61 -4.40 0.68
N ILE A 40 0.65 -3.90 -0.11
CA ILE A 40 -0.55 -3.25 0.40
C ILE A 40 -1.45 -4.26 1.12
N SER A 41 -1.62 -5.47 0.57
CA SER A 41 -2.33 -6.57 1.25
C SER A 41 -1.65 -6.93 2.58
N GLY A 42 -0.32 -6.89 2.65
CA GLY A 42 0.43 -7.06 3.88
C GLY A 42 0.25 -5.91 4.88
N TRP A 43 -0.10 -4.70 4.43
CA TRP A 43 -0.41 -3.57 5.31
C TRP A 43 -1.87 -3.58 5.80
N LYS A 44 -2.81 -4.10 5.01
CA LYS A 44 -4.20 -4.32 5.46
C LYS A 44 -4.29 -5.35 6.59
N LYS A 45 -3.41 -6.36 6.58
CA LYS A 45 -3.44 -7.48 7.52
C LYS A 45 -2.71 -7.20 8.85
N LYS A 46 -2.25 -5.96 9.06
CA LYS A 46 -1.42 -5.58 10.20
C LYS A 46 -2.17 -4.75 11.22
#